data_AF-A0A0F9DQR3-F1
#
_entry.id   AF-A0A0F9DQR3-F1
#
_cell.length_a   1.000
_cell.length_b   1.000
_cell.length_c   1.000
_cell.angle_alpha   90.00
_cell.angle_beta   90.00
_cell.angle_gamma   90.00
#
_symmetry.space_group_name_H-M   'P 1'
#
loop_
_entity.id
_entity.type
_entity.pdbx_description
1 polymer ?
#
loop_
_entity_poly.entity_id
_entity_poly.type
_entity_poly.pdbx_seq_one_letter_code
_entity_poly.pdbx_strand_id
1 'polypeptide(L)'
;MKKHFVTFYSPGTFVAEQSTKDIDSWDVDAAQKMAENVKERHGAIPYAFQFSTRTRGADDLDSHVSERSPMYFVNCRIETLAEVEERNDPKERILRSNMRNNGYDRIAITTKGWKWTQPVGADDMVLP
;
A
#
# COMPACT_ATOMS: atom_id res chain seq x y z
N MET A 1 19.07 -11.68 -16.11
CA MET A 1 18.75 -12.10 -14.72
C MET A 1 17.35 -11.62 -14.36
N LYS A 2 16.50 -12.48 -13.77
CA LYS A 2 15.15 -12.15 -13.27
C LYS A 2 15.15 -12.34 -11.76
N LYS A 3 14.62 -11.37 -11.00
CA LYS A 3 14.45 -11.45 -9.54
C LYS A 3 13.09 -10.88 -9.12
N HIS A 4 12.51 -11.44 -8.07
CA HIS A 4 11.26 -10.97 -7.49
C HIS A 4 11.53 -10.23 -6.17
N PHE A 5 10.71 -9.22 -5.92
CA PHE A 5 10.81 -8.36 -4.75
C PHE A 5 9.41 -8.09 -4.20
N VAL A 6 9.34 -7.89 -2.89
CA VAL A 6 8.20 -7.25 -2.21
C VAL A 6 8.68 -5.93 -1.61
N THR A 7 7.91 -4.86 -1.84
CA THR A 7 8.11 -3.56 -1.22
C THR A 7 6.96 -3.31 -0.26
N PHE A 8 7.28 -3.11 1.02
CA PHE A 8 6.34 -2.72 2.07
C PHE A 8 6.30 -1.21 2.18
N TYR A 9 5.10 -0.66 2.40
CA TYR A 9 4.85 0.76 2.54
C TYR A 9 4.30 1.03 3.94
N SER A 10 4.97 1.91 4.67
CA SER A 10 4.54 2.36 6.00
C SER A 10 4.31 3.86 6.02
N PRO A 11 3.52 4.38 6.98
CA PRO A 11 3.31 5.82 7.11
C PRO A 11 4.66 6.53 7.30
N GLY A 12 4.84 7.63 6.57
CA GLY A 12 6.02 8.49 6.64
C GLY A 12 5.67 9.96 6.47
N THR A 13 6.67 10.83 6.58
CA THR A 13 6.49 12.28 6.43
C THR A 13 6.76 12.66 4.96
N PHE A 14 5.79 13.29 4.31
CA PHE A 14 5.76 13.63 2.87
C PHE A 14 5.69 12.44 1.91
N VAL A 15 6.37 11.34 2.22
CA VAL A 15 6.39 10.11 1.43
C VAL A 15 6.26 8.89 2.35
N ALA A 16 5.80 7.77 1.79
CA ALA A 16 5.79 6.51 2.51
C ALA A 16 7.24 6.04 2.78
N GLU A 17 7.48 5.54 3.99
CA GLU A 17 8.69 4.77 4.28
C GLU A 17 8.59 3.42 3.56
N GLN A 18 9.69 2.94 3.00
CA GLN A 18 9.71 1.75 2.14
C GLN A 18 10.82 0.78 2.52
N SER A 19 10.44 -0.48 2.73
CA SER A 19 11.38 -1.62 2.83
C SER A 19 11.17 -2.56 1.67
N THR A 20 12.23 -2.84 0.91
CA THR A 20 12.20 -3.82 -0.18
C THR A 20 12.99 -5.06 0.19
N LYS A 21 12.43 -6.24 -0.04
CA LYS A 21 13.05 -7.54 0.23
C LYS A 21 13.00 -8.43 -1.01
N ASP A 22 14.09 -9.13 -1.28
CA ASP A 22 14.14 -10.21 -2.28
C ASP A 22 13.24 -11.37 -1.83
N ILE A 23 12.51 -11.96 -2.77
CA ILE A 23 11.64 -13.13 -2.55
C ILE A 23 11.79 -14.11 -3.71
N ASP A 24 11.48 -15.38 -3.46
CA ASP A 24 11.59 -16.44 -4.48
C ASP A 24 10.44 -16.37 -5.50
N SER A 25 9.25 -16.00 -5.05
CA SER A 25 8.05 -15.87 -5.88
C SER A 25 7.06 -14.89 -5.24
N TRP A 26 6.07 -14.44 -6.01
CA TRP A 26 4.98 -13.61 -5.49
C TRP A 26 4.00 -14.47 -4.70
N ASP A 27 4.03 -14.35 -3.38
CA ASP A 27 3.15 -15.06 -2.45
C ASP A 27 2.55 -14.05 -1.48
N VAL A 28 1.23 -13.83 -1.60
CA VAL A 28 0.46 -12.84 -0.84
C VAL A 28 0.45 -13.18 0.65
N ASP A 29 0.27 -14.45 1.02
CA ASP A 29 0.18 -14.89 2.41
C ASP A 29 1.54 -14.80 3.10
N ALA A 30 2.61 -15.16 2.39
CA ALA A 30 3.97 -14.99 2.89
C ALA A 30 4.29 -13.51 3.09
N ALA A 31 3.96 -12.64 2.13
CA ALA A 31 4.18 -11.20 2.25
C ALA A 31 3.36 -10.57 3.38
N GLN A 32 2.11 -11.00 3.59
CA GLN A 32 1.28 -10.53 4.69
C GLN A 32 1.92 -10.86 6.05
N LYS A 33 2.41 -12.10 6.23
CA LYS A 33 3.15 -12.51 7.45
C LYS A 33 4.47 -11.75 7.61
N MET A 34 5.15 -11.46 6.50
CA MET A 34 6.37 -10.64 6.52
C MET A 34 6.08 -9.21 6.98
N ALA A 35 4.94 -8.63 6.57
CA ALA A 35 4.54 -7.26 6.93
C ALA A 35 4.40 -7.07 8.45
N GLU A 36 3.94 -8.08 9.18
CA GLU A 36 3.80 -8.04 10.65
C GLU A 36 5.13 -7.81 11.38
N ASN A 37 6.24 -8.23 10.76
CA ASN A 37 7.58 -8.17 11.33
C ASN A 37 8.41 -7.00 10.81
N VAL A 38 7.91 -6.26 9.81
CA VAL A 38 8.56 -5.05 9.32
C VAL A 38 8.21 -3.89 10.25
N LYS A 39 9.26 -3.24 10.78
CA LYS A 39 9.14 -2.00 11.55
C LYS A 39 10.05 -0.97 10.92
N GLU A 40 9.44 0.07 10.38
CA GLU A 40 10.17 1.19 9.81
C GLU A 40 10.63 2.17 10.89
N ARG A 41 11.25 3.27 10.45
CA ARG A 41 11.63 4.39 11.33
C ARG A 41 10.45 4.82 12.20
N HIS A 42 10.76 5.18 13.45
CA HIS A 42 9.78 5.57 14.46
C HIS A 42 8.70 4.51 14.78
N GLY A 43 8.96 3.24 14.45
CA GLY A 43 8.04 2.14 14.73
C GLY A 43 6.81 2.13 13.82
N ALA A 44 6.89 2.78 12.64
CA ALA A 44 5.82 2.74 11.67
C ALA A 44 5.61 1.30 11.17
N ILE A 45 4.33 0.91 11.07
CA ILE A 45 3.88 -0.43 10.69
C ILE A 45 3.36 -0.34 9.24
N PRO A 46 3.66 -1.33 8.39
CA PRO A 46 3.17 -1.31 7.01
C PRO A 46 1.64 -1.28 6.93
N TYR A 47 1.14 -0.40 6.04
CA TYR A 47 -0.26 -0.33 5.63
C TYR A 47 -0.51 -1.05 4.31
N ALA A 48 0.54 -1.32 3.53
CA ALA A 48 0.42 -2.04 2.27
C ALA A 48 1.75 -2.68 1.83
N PHE A 49 1.66 -3.56 0.83
CA PHE A 49 2.82 -4.03 0.08
C PHE A 49 2.50 -4.17 -1.42
N GLN A 50 3.54 -4.21 -2.24
CA GLN A 50 3.45 -4.43 -3.68
C GLN A 50 4.59 -5.34 -4.13
N PHE A 51 4.27 -6.26 -5.03
CA PHE A 51 5.28 -7.09 -5.67
C PHE A 51 5.84 -6.42 -6.92
N SER A 52 7.12 -6.65 -7.17
CA SER A 52 7.74 -6.31 -8.43
C SER A 52 8.70 -7.40 -8.88
N THR A 53 8.81 -7.55 -10.19
CA THR A 53 9.84 -8.35 -10.83
C THR A 53 10.79 -7.39 -11.51
N ARG A 54 12.10 -7.57 -11.28
CA ARG A 54 13.13 -6.81 -11.99
C ARG A 54 13.93 -7.72 -12.90
N THR A 55 14.18 -7.23 -14.11
CA THR A 55 14.93 -7.92 -15.16
C THR A 55 16.11 -7.08 -15.59
N ARG A 56 17.20 -7.75 -15.94
CA ARG A 56 18.40 -7.15 -16.52
C ARG A 56 18.94 -8.04 -17.63
N GLY A 57 19.05 -7.50 -18.84
CA GLY A 57 19.69 -8.10 -20.01
C GLY A 57 21.22 -8.10 -19.92
N ALA A 58 21.89 -8.66 -20.93
CA ALA A 58 23.35 -8.72 -20.98
C ALA A 58 23.99 -7.35 -21.17
N ASP A 59 23.35 -6.49 -21.97
CA ASP A 59 23.85 -5.16 -22.32
C ASP A 59 23.21 -4.03 -21.50
N ASP A 60 22.36 -4.38 -20.52
CA ASP A 60 21.67 -3.41 -19.67
C ASP A 60 22.62 -2.90 -18.57
N LEU A 61 22.73 -1.56 -18.45
CA LEU A 61 23.48 -0.91 -17.38
C LEU A 61 22.85 -1.17 -16.00
N ASP A 62 21.51 -1.15 -15.92
CA ASP A 62 20.74 -1.33 -14.69
C ASP A 62 19.53 -2.26 -14.91
N SER A 63 19.04 -2.85 -13.82
CA SER A 63 17.78 -3.61 -13.86
C SER A 63 16.57 -2.68 -13.95
N HIS A 64 15.55 -3.06 -14.70
CA HIS A 64 14.26 -2.37 -14.76
C HIS A 64 13.14 -3.25 -14.20
N VAL A 65 12.04 -2.64 -13.77
CA VAL A 65 10.83 -3.36 -13.36
C VAL A 65 10.10 -3.84 -14.60
N SER A 66 9.97 -5.14 -14.79
CA SER A 66 9.23 -5.75 -15.91
C SER A 66 7.80 -6.11 -15.56
N GLU A 67 7.53 -6.44 -14.29
CA GLU A 67 6.19 -6.79 -13.82
C GLU A 67 5.96 -6.14 -12.45
N ARG A 68 4.70 -5.78 -12.18
CA ARG A 68 4.27 -5.19 -10.91
C ARG A 68 2.86 -5.65 -10.59
N SER A 69 2.59 -5.96 -9.32
CA SER A 69 1.23 -6.27 -8.85
C SER A 69 0.43 -5.01 -8.54
N PRO A 70 -0.90 -5.10 -8.35
CA PRO A 70 -1.64 -4.08 -7.61
C PRO A 70 -1.11 -3.90 -6.18
N MET A 71 -1.63 -2.91 -5.46
CA MET A 71 -1.31 -2.72 -4.05
C MET A 71 -2.15 -3.67 -3.19
N TYR A 72 -1.52 -4.30 -2.20
CA TYR A 72 -2.18 -5.12 -1.20
C TYR A 72 -2.20 -4.37 0.13
N PHE A 73 -3.37 -3.90 0.55
CA PHE A 73 -3.55 -3.21 1.82
C PHE A 73 -3.63 -4.21 2.97
N VAL A 74 -2.89 -3.93 4.04
CA VAL A 74 -2.84 -4.70 5.29
C VAL A 74 -2.96 -3.75 6.48
N ASN A 75 -3.43 -4.23 7.63
CA ASN A 75 -3.61 -3.39 8.82
C ASN A 75 -4.46 -2.13 8.54
N CYS A 76 -5.42 -2.23 7.62
CA CYS A 76 -6.31 -1.15 7.23
C CYS A 76 -7.76 -1.60 7.32
N ARG A 77 -8.66 -0.65 7.59
CA ARG A 77 -10.08 -0.79 7.32
C ARG A 77 -10.41 0.00 6.07
N ILE A 78 -11.42 -0.46 5.34
CA ILE A 78 -11.89 0.20 4.13
C ILE A 78 -13.16 0.95 4.45
N GLU A 79 -13.26 2.16 3.94
CA GLU A 79 -14.49 2.94 3.96
C GLU A 79 -14.80 3.42 2.54
N THR A 80 -16.07 3.38 2.19
CA THR A 80 -16.61 3.89 0.92
C THR A 80 -16.99 5.35 1.05
N LEU A 81 -17.09 6.05 -0.08
CA LEU A 81 -17.62 7.42 -0.10
C LEU A 81 -19.00 7.50 0.58
N ALA A 82 -19.88 6.53 0.32
CA ALA A 82 -21.22 6.47 0.91
C ALA A 82 -21.18 6.39 2.45
N GLU A 83 -20.33 5.51 3.02
CA GLU A 83 -20.18 5.39 4.48
C GLU A 83 -19.63 6.68 5.12
N VAL A 84 -18.66 7.33 4.46
CA VAL A 84 -18.08 8.59 4.95
C VAL A 84 -19.10 9.74 4.85
N GLU A 85 -19.95 9.75 3.82
CA GLU A 85 -21.02 10.73 3.64
C GLU A 85 -22.16 10.54 4.65
N GLU A 86 -22.59 9.30 4.88
CA GLU A 86 -23.62 8.96 5.86
C GLU A 86 -23.20 9.37 7.28
N ARG A 87 -21.94 9.10 7.66
CA ARG A 87 -21.40 9.52 8.96
C ARG A 87 -21.44 11.04 9.16
N ASN A 88 -21.32 11.81 8.07
CA ASN A 88 -21.38 13.27 8.02
C ASN A 88 -20.57 14.00 9.13
N ASP A 89 -19.41 13.47 9.54
CA ASP A 89 -18.58 14.12 10.58
C ASP A 89 -18.07 15.49 10.07
N PRO A 90 -18.30 16.60 10.78
CA PRO A 90 -17.78 17.92 10.41
C PRO A 90 -16.25 17.95 10.21
N LYS A 91 -15.50 17.10 10.93
CA LYS A 91 -14.04 16.99 10.82
C LYS A 91 -13.58 16.35 9.50
N GLU A 92 -14.46 15.63 8.82
CA GLU A 92 -14.18 14.90 7.58
C GLU A 92 -14.67 15.64 6.33
N ARG A 93 -15.07 16.92 6.45
CA ARG A 93 -15.49 17.75 5.31
C ARG A 93 -14.45 17.74 4.17
N ILE A 94 -13.17 17.83 4.51
CA ILE A 94 -12.07 17.82 3.53
C ILE A 94 -11.94 16.45 2.89
N LEU A 95 -12.04 15.37 3.67
CA LEU A 95 -11.99 14.00 3.17
C LEU A 95 -13.11 13.75 2.15
N ARG A 96 -14.36 14.06 2.50
CA ARG A 96 -15.52 13.95 1.59
C ARG A 96 -15.31 14.76 0.31
N SER A 97 -14.84 16.00 0.44
CA SER A 97 -14.54 16.85 -0.71
C SER A 97 -13.47 16.22 -1.62
N ASN A 98 -12.40 15.68 -1.04
CA ASN A 98 -11.33 15.04 -1.81
C ASN A 98 -11.83 13.77 -2.51
N MET A 99 -12.61 12.94 -1.82
CA MET A 99 -13.16 11.72 -2.41
C MET A 99 -14.08 12.03 -3.59
N ARG A 100 -15.02 12.97 -3.44
CA ARG A 100 -15.90 13.40 -4.55
C ARG A 100 -15.11 13.98 -5.73
N ASN A 101 -14.25 14.96 -5.44
CA ASN A 101 -13.61 15.73 -6.51
C ASN A 101 -12.56 14.92 -7.29
N ASN A 102 -11.98 13.89 -6.68
CA ASN A 102 -11.00 13.02 -7.34
C ASN A 102 -11.59 11.66 -7.77
N GLY A 103 -12.88 11.40 -7.53
CA GLY A 103 -13.52 10.12 -7.87
C GLY A 103 -12.99 8.93 -7.07
N TYR A 104 -12.67 9.13 -5.78
CA TYR A 104 -12.24 8.05 -4.91
C TYR A 104 -13.44 7.39 -4.23
N ASP A 105 -13.87 6.25 -4.74
CA ASP A 105 -15.01 5.50 -4.20
C ASP A 105 -14.69 4.80 -2.87
N ARG A 106 -13.41 4.46 -2.66
CA ARG A 106 -12.91 3.72 -1.49
C ARG A 106 -11.62 4.32 -0.97
N ILE A 107 -11.47 4.30 0.35
CA ILE A 107 -10.24 4.68 1.06
C ILE A 107 -9.83 3.57 2.03
N ALA A 108 -8.52 3.43 2.22
CA ALA A 108 -7.92 2.62 3.27
C ALA A 108 -7.52 3.54 4.42
N ILE A 109 -7.88 3.15 5.64
CA ILE A 109 -7.50 3.84 6.88
C ILE A 109 -6.77 2.85 7.77
N THR A 110 -5.56 3.19 8.22
CA THR A 110 -4.79 2.33 9.13
C THR A 110 -5.57 2.03 10.41
N THR A 111 -5.55 0.77 10.84
CA THR A 111 -6.13 0.31 12.11
C THR A 111 -5.09 0.11 13.21
N LYS A 112 -3.80 0.08 12.82
CA LYS A 112 -2.65 -0.03 13.72
C LYS A 112 -1.61 1.04 13.38
N GLY A 113 -0.93 1.56 14.40
CA GLY A 113 0.16 2.53 14.22
C GLY A 113 -0.34 3.95 13.94
N TRP A 114 0.41 4.68 13.11
CA TRP A 114 0.11 6.08 12.78
C TRP A 114 -1.16 6.21 11.92
N LYS A 115 -1.99 7.20 12.23
CA LYS A 115 -3.21 7.48 11.46
C LYS A 115 -2.82 7.91 10.05
N TRP A 116 -3.30 7.15 9.08
CA TRP A 116 -3.00 7.36 7.67
C TRP A 116 -4.21 6.97 6.81
N THR A 117 -4.42 7.70 5.71
CA THR A 117 -5.55 7.51 4.80
C THR A 117 -5.09 7.68 3.35
N GLN A 118 -5.44 6.73 2.48
CA GLN A 118 -5.17 6.81 1.03
C GLN A 118 -6.34 6.25 0.23
N PRO A 119 -6.60 6.74 -1.00
CA PRO A 119 -7.47 6.06 -1.95
C PRO A 119 -7.04 4.62 -2.22
N VAL A 120 -8.04 3.76 -2.45
CA VAL A 120 -7.86 2.37 -2.90
C VAL A 120 -8.29 2.28 -4.35
N GLY A 121 -7.39 1.88 -5.24
CA GLY A 121 -7.66 1.70 -6.65
C GLY A 121 -8.68 0.58 -6.93
N ALA A 122 -9.14 0.49 -8.17
CA ALA A 122 -10.07 -0.56 -8.59
C ALA A 122 -9.43 -1.96 -8.47
N ASP A 123 -8.16 -2.08 -8.86
CA ASP A 123 -7.42 -3.34 -8.88
C ASP A 123 -6.70 -3.65 -7.56
N ASP A 124 -6.67 -2.70 -6.63
CA ASP A 124 -6.01 -2.88 -5.34
C ASP A 124 -6.79 -3.86 -4.48
N MET A 125 -6.04 -4.67 -3.74
CA MET A 125 -6.53 -5.76 -2.91
C MET A 125 -6.49 -5.36 -1.44
N VAL A 126 -7.49 -5.80 -0.70
CA VAL A 126 -7.60 -5.53 0.74
C VAL A 126 -7.56 -6.87 1.44
N LEU A 127 -6.54 -7.05 2.28
CA LEU A 127 -6.32 -8.29 3.00
C LEU A 127 -6.99 -8.23 4.38
N PRO A 128 -7.51 -9.36 4.87
CA PRO A 128 -8.14 -9.45 6.19
C PRO A 128 -7.15 -9.25 7.34
#